data_AF-A0A5N6SNN4-F1
#
_entry.id   AF-A0A5N6SNN4-F1
#
_cell.length_a   1.000
_cell.length_b   1.000
_cell.length_c   1.000
_cell.angle_alpha   90.00
_cell.angle_beta   90.00
_cell.angle_gamma   90.00
#
_symmetry.space_group_name_H-M   'P 1'
#
loop_
_entity.id
_entity.type
_entity.pdbx_description
1 polymer ?
#
loop_
_entity_poly.entity_id
_entity_poly.type
_entity_poly.pdbx_seq_one_letter_code
_entity_poly.pdbx_strand_id
1 'polypeptide(L)'
;MRSFSSIALLSVVGAASAQAGPWAQCGGKSFSGSSACPSGWTCQELSEWFSQCVPGAESTTPAVSSTPTPTVTPSVSITASVSTGINKSISTVSTSTPLPSSSSVSPTPRPTGSGSFAKADGLQFSIDGETKYFAGTNAYWLPFQMNNADIDAVFDHLEQTGLKILRVWGFNDVNTAPSPGTVYFQLHDKAKGTSTINTGKDGLQRLDYVVAAAEKHGVKLIIPFVNSWDDYGGFNAYVTAYGGSKTEWFTNEKIQSVYQAYIKAVVSRYRNSPAIFAWELGNEPRCNGCSPDVIHGWATKTSAYIKSLDPNHMVAMGDEGMGLTIGSDKSYPYSTTEGSDFEKNLAIPDIDFGTLHLYTTDWGIKDNAWGNGWVENHAKACKAAGKPCLFEEYGMKGKHCTDELKWQKTSLSSGTAADLFWQYGQKLSSGQSPDDQYTIYFGTDDWKCAVMDHMDNVNKS
;
A
#
# COMPACT_ATOMS: atom_id res chain seq x y z
N MET A 1 55.18 -7.58 -56.42
CA MET A 1 53.71 -7.48 -56.51
C MET A 1 53.11 -8.33 -55.39
N ARG A 2 52.15 -7.73 -54.65
CA ARG A 2 51.12 -8.33 -53.78
C ARG A 2 51.53 -8.89 -52.41
N SER A 3 51.23 -8.06 -51.42
CA SER A 3 51.00 -8.30 -50.00
C SER A 3 49.83 -9.27 -49.75
N PHE A 4 49.91 -10.07 -48.68
CA PHE A 4 48.74 -10.67 -48.02
C PHE A 4 48.89 -10.47 -46.50
N SER A 5 48.12 -9.52 -45.97
CA SER A 5 47.81 -9.39 -44.54
C SER A 5 46.53 -10.17 -44.25
N SER A 6 46.59 -11.05 -43.25
CA SER A 6 45.43 -11.79 -42.74
C SER A 6 44.63 -10.88 -41.79
N ILE A 7 43.39 -10.55 -42.19
CA ILE A 7 42.42 -9.79 -41.39
C ILE A 7 41.68 -10.77 -40.48
N ALA A 8 41.72 -10.52 -39.17
CA ALA A 8 40.84 -11.16 -38.19
C ALA A 8 39.42 -10.61 -38.34
N LEU A 9 38.43 -11.48 -38.56
CA LEU A 9 37.02 -11.13 -38.47
C LEU A 9 36.64 -10.97 -36.99
N LEU A 10 36.44 -9.73 -36.54
CA LEU A 10 35.60 -9.44 -35.38
C LEU A 10 34.13 -9.55 -35.80
N SER A 11 33.43 -10.54 -35.26
CA SER A 11 31.97 -10.58 -35.26
C SER A 11 31.43 -9.53 -34.29
N VAL A 12 31.02 -8.38 -34.81
CA VAL A 12 30.22 -7.39 -34.08
C VAL A 12 28.80 -7.94 -33.98
N VAL A 13 28.41 -8.41 -32.80
CA VAL A 13 27.00 -8.63 -32.47
C VAL A 13 26.37 -7.24 -32.38
N GLY A 14 25.54 -6.90 -33.37
CA GLY A 14 24.73 -5.70 -33.31
C GLY A 14 23.77 -5.80 -32.12
N ALA A 15 23.93 -4.91 -31.13
CA ALA A 15 22.91 -4.72 -30.12
C ALA A 15 21.65 -4.19 -30.81
N ALA A 16 20.62 -5.03 -30.91
CA ALA A 16 19.28 -4.54 -31.20
C ALA A 16 18.87 -3.64 -30.02
N SER A 17 18.89 -2.33 -30.22
CA SER A 17 18.35 -1.40 -29.22
C SER A 17 16.83 -1.63 -29.19
N ALA A 18 16.36 -2.38 -28.19
CA ALA A 18 14.94 -2.54 -27.95
C ALA A 18 14.34 -1.15 -27.66
N GLN A 19 13.25 -0.78 -28.32
CA GLN A 19 12.53 0.45 -27.99
C GLN A 19 12.14 0.42 -26.50
N ALA A 20 12.21 1.57 -25.84
CA ALA A 20 11.61 1.72 -24.52
C ALA A 20 10.11 1.38 -24.62
N GLY A 21 9.56 0.63 -23.68
CA GLY A 21 8.14 0.31 -23.69
C GLY A 21 7.26 1.57 -23.50
N PRO A 22 5.94 1.47 -23.74
CA PRO A 22 4.98 2.49 -23.29
C PRO A 22 5.23 2.86 -21.83
N TRP A 23 5.33 4.16 -21.50
CA TRP A 23 5.67 4.67 -20.16
C TRP A 23 7.04 4.28 -19.60
N ALA A 24 7.90 3.60 -20.35
CA ALA A 24 9.26 3.33 -19.90
C ALA A 24 10.11 4.60 -19.93
N GLN A 25 11.16 4.62 -19.10
CA GLN A 25 12.17 5.65 -19.16
C GLN A 25 12.87 5.59 -20.53
N CYS A 26 13.00 6.75 -21.17
CA CYS A 26 13.62 6.93 -22.48
C CYS A 26 14.69 8.04 -22.46
N GLY A 27 15.01 8.60 -21.30
CA GLY A 27 16.01 9.65 -21.17
C GLY A 27 16.28 10.05 -19.72
N GLY A 28 17.25 10.94 -19.55
CA GLY A 28 17.75 11.42 -18.26
C GLY A 28 19.28 11.40 -18.19
N LYS A 29 19.85 12.32 -17.41
CA LYS A 29 21.31 12.57 -17.29
C LYS A 29 22.17 11.38 -16.80
N SER A 30 21.55 10.29 -16.37
CA SER A 30 22.24 9.02 -16.02
C SER A 30 21.63 7.79 -16.70
N PHE A 31 20.74 7.96 -17.67
CA PHE A 31 20.06 6.87 -18.35
C PHE A 31 20.92 6.35 -19.53
N SER A 32 21.22 5.05 -19.52
CA SER A 32 21.98 4.36 -20.58
C SER A 32 21.11 3.43 -21.45
N GLY A 33 19.79 3.41 -21.22
CA GLY A 33 18.84 2.62 -21.99
C GLY A 33 18.41 3.28 -23.31
N SER A 34 17.40 2.70 -23.96
CA SER A 34 16.94 3.14 -25.26
C SER A 34 16.16 4.46 -25.19
N SER A 35 16.52 5.43 -26.05
CA SER A 35 15.80 6.70 -26.17
C SER A 35 14.65 6.68 -27.18
N ALA A 36 14.45 5.55 -27.86
CA ALA A 36 13.40 5.39 -28.85
C ALA A 36 12.12 4.82 -28.21
N CYS A 37 11.01 5.55 -28.31
CA CYS A 37 9.70 5.08 -27.91
C CYS A 37 9.00 4.30 -29.03
N PRO A 38 7.98 3.48 -28.72
CA PRO A 38 7.22 2.73 -29.72
C PRO A 38 6.39 3.67 -30.62
N SER A 39 5.88 3.17 -31.74
CA SER A 39 5.03 3.95 -32.64
C SER A 39 3.80 4.50 -31.90
N GLY A 40 3.52 5.81 -32.06
CA GLY A 40 2.47 6.51 -31.32
C GLY A 40 2.90 7.10 -29.97
N TRP A 41 4.18 6.99 -29.60
CA TRP A 41 4.72 7.48 -28.34
C TRP A 41 5.91 8.41 -28.58
N THR A 42 6.07 9.42 -27.73
CA THR A 42 7.15 10.40 -27.78
C THR A 42 7.89 10.40 -26.46
N CYS A 43 9.22 10.46 -26.50
CA CYS A 43 10.02 10.62 -25.29
C CYS A 43 9.90 12.05 -24.78
N GLN A 44 9.20 12.25 -23.66
CA GLN A 44 9.00 13.55 -23.04
C GLN A 44 9.93 13.71 -21.84
N GLU A 45 10.71 14.79 -21.81
CA GLU A 45 11.50 15.17 -20.64
C GLU A 45 10.58 15.66 -19.52
N LEU A 46 10.65 15.00 -18.36
CA LEU A 46 9.91 15.39 -17.16
C LEU A 46 10.82 16.10 -16.15
N SER A 47 12.11 15.79 -16.18
CA SER A 47 13.17 16.50 -15.45
C SER A 47 14.54 16.23 -16.10
N GLU A 48 15.60 16.93 -15.65
CA GLU A 48 16.96 16.69 -16.15
C GLU A 48 17.42 15.22 -15.96
N TRP A 49 16.86 14.51 -14.98
CA TRP A 49 17.24 13.14 -14.64
C TRP A 49 16.30 12.09 -15.22
N PHE A 50 15.16 12.48 -15.80
CA PHE A 50 14.13 11.53 -16.20
C PHE A 50 13.30 12.01 -17.40
N SER A 51 13.26 11.20 -18.45
CA SER A 51 12.35 11.35 -19.59
C SER A 51 11.58 10.05 -19.79
N GLN A 52 10.31 10.15 -20.18
CA GLN A 52 9.39 9.01 -20.26
C GLN A 52 8.70 8.95 -21.61
N CYS A 53 8.49 7.73 -22.15
CA CYS A 53 7.63 7.55 -23.32
C CYS A 53 6.18 7.84 -22.95
N VAL A 54 5.62 8.90 -23.50
CA VAL A 54 4.20 9.28 -23.34
C VAL A 54 3.47 9.19 -24.67
N PRO A 55 2.15 8.99 -24.70
CA PRO A 55 1.39 8.97 -25.95
C PRO A 55 1.54 10.30 -26.71
N GLY A 56 1.96 10.22 -27.98
CA GLY A 56 2.01 11.39 -28.85
C GLY A 56 0.61 11.79 -29.28
N ALA A 57 0.19 13.01 -28.96
CA ALA A 57 -1.01 13.58 -29.55
C ALA A 57 -0.78 13.74 -31.07
N GLU A 58 -1.59 13.06 -31.88
CA GLU A 58 -1.68 13.37 -33.31
C GLU A 58 -2.03 14.85 -33.45
N SER A 59 -1.10 15.60 -34.00
CA SER A 59 -1.27 17.03 -34.28
C SER A 59 -2.24 17.20 -35.44
N THR A 60 -3.53 17.38 -35.16
CA THR A 60 -4.42 18.06 -36.12
C THR A 60 -4.30 19.56 -35.89
N THR A 61 -3.50 20.22 -36.72
CA THR A 61 -3.57 21.66 -36.94
C THR A 61 -4.95 22.03 -37.50
N PRO A 62 -5.55 23.13 -37.03
CA PRO A 62 -6.01 24.14 -37.98
C PRO A 62 -5.52 25.56 -37.66
N ALA A 63 -5.47 26.33 -38.74
CA ALA A 63 -4.84 27.62 -38.90
C ALA A 63 -5.46 28.79 -38.12
N VAL A 64 -4.60 29.79 -37.91
CA VAL A 64 -4.83 31.14 -37.36
C VAL A 64 -5.92 31.90 -38.12
N SER A 65 -6.78 32.64 -37.40
CA SER A 65 -7.28 33.92 -37.89
C SER A 65 -7.62 34.88 -36.74
N SER A 66 -7.10 36.09 -36.87
CA SER A 66 -7.12 37.21 -35.92
C SER A 66 -8.16 38.25 -36.32
N THR A 67 -8.99 38.75 -35.39
CA THR A 67 -9.24 40.20 -35.18
C THR A 67 -10.10 40.47 -33.93
N PRO A 68 -9.95 41.64 -33.26
CA PRO A 68 -10.52 41.93 -31.93
C PRO A 68 -11.64 42.99 -31.95
N THR A 69 -12.61 42.95 -31.03
CA THR A 69 -13.35 44.13 -30.46
C THR A 69 -14.29 43.72 -29.29
N PRO A 70 -14.89 44.64 -28.49
CA PRO A 70 -14.45 44.89 -27.11
C PRO A 70 -15.52 44.65 -26.00
N THR A 71 -15.02 44.67 -24.75
CA THR A 71 -15.58 45.23 -23.49
C THR A 71 -17.10 45.30 -23.30
N VAL A 72 -17.63 44.62 -22.26
CA VAL A 72 -18.47 45.24 -21.20
C VAL A 72 -18.41 44.39 -19.91
N THR A 73 -17.99 45.03 -18.81
CA THR A 73 -18.12 44.57 -17.41
C THR A 73 -19.53 44.92 -16.89
N PRO A 74 -20.11 44.10 -16.00
CA PRO A 74 -20.72 44.72 -14.82
C PRO A 74 -20.31 44.01 -13.53
N SER A 75 -19.74 44.80 -12.63
CA SER A 75 -19.60 44.52 -11.21
C SER A 75 -20.98 44.50 -10.56
N VAL A 76 -21.30 43.45 -9.81
CA VAL A 76 -22.38 43.48 -8.80
C VAL A 76 -21.80 42.97 -7.49
N SER A 77 -21.75 43.88 -6.53
CA SER A 77 -21.39 43.65 -5.13
C SER A 77 -22.57 42.98 -4.42
N ILE A 78 -22.31 41.88 -3.69
CA ILE A 78 -23.28 41.29 -2.75
C ILE A 78 -22.80 41.61 -1.35
N THR A 79 -23.56 42.47 -0.66
CA THR A 79 -23.40 42.77 0.76
C THR A 79 -24.08 41.66 1.58
N ALA A 80 -23.30 40.97 2.41
CA ALA A 80 -23.82 40.13 3.48
C ALA A 80 -24.07 40.99 4.72
N SER A 81 -25.26 40.91 5.31
CA SER A 81 -25.53 41.43 6.64
C SER A 81 -26.22 40.38 7.52
N VAL A 82 -25.54 40.16 8.64
CA VAL A 82 -25.83 39.29 9.77
C VAL A 82 -27.08 39.77 10.50
N SER A 83 -27.88 38.84 11.03
CA SER A 83 -28.85 39.12 12.10
C SER A 83 -28.58 38.21 13.29
N THR A 84 -28.27 38.83 14.42
CA THR A 84 -28.13 38.29 15.77
C THR A 84 -29.50 38.19 16.44
N GLY A 85 -29.72 37.17 17.28
CA GLY A 85 -30.99 37.07 18.04
C GLY A 85 -31.21 35.79 18.86
N ILE A 86 -30.40 35.61 19.91
CA ILE A 86 -30.67 35.14 21.28
C ILE A 86 -31.85 34.15 21.56
N ASN A 87 -31.48 33.02 22.19
CA ASN A 87 -32.16 32.14 23.17
C ASN A 87 -33.70 32.12 23.28
N LYS A 88 -34.26 30.90 23.16
CA LYS A 88 -35.17 30.36 24.19
C LYS A 88 -35.28 28.84 24.15
N SER A 89 -35.03 28.20 25.30
CA SER A 89 -35.34 26.81 25.61
C SER A 89 -36.86 26.57 25.61
N ILE A 90 -37.32 25.41 25.12
CA ILE A 90 -38.57 24.72 25.52
C ILE A 90 -38.44 23.23 25.17
N SER A 91 -38.90 22.40 26.10
CA SER A 91 -38.89 20.94 26.09
C SER A 91 -40.12 20.33 25.40
N THR A 92 -39.92 19.09 24.91
CA THR A 92 -40.88 17.97 24.69
C THR A 92 -42.03 18.16 23.68
N VAL A 93 -42.10 17.27 22.69
CA VAL A 93 -43.04 16.11 22.63
C VAL A 93 -42.80 15.34 21.32
N SER A 94 -42.56 14.04 21.43
CA SER A 94 -42.46 13.09 20.31
C SER A 94 -43.85 12.79 19.76
N THR A 95 -44.03 12.97 18.45
CA THR A 95 -45.20 12.45 17.73
C THR A 95 -44.71 11.79 16.44
N SER A 96 -44.86 10.47 16.36
CA SER A 96 -44.53 9.65 15.20
C SER A 96 -45.66 9.70 14.18
N THR A 97 -45.32 10.00 12.93
CA THR A 97 -46.19 9.80 11.76
C THR A 97 -45.43 8.96 10.73
N PRO A 98 -46.01 7.87 10.20
CA PRO A 98 -45.33 7.00 9.24
C PRO A 98 -45.52 7.51 7.80
N LEU A 99 -44.45 7.49 7.01
CA LEU A 99 -44.45 7.68 5.55
C LEU A 99 -43.76 6.47 4.88
N PRO A 100 -43.94 6.22 3.57
CA PRO A 100 -44.36 4.94 3.05
C PRO A 100 -43.17 4.08 2.62
N SER A 101 -43.40 2.78 2.60
CA SER A 101 -42.47 1.73 2.21
C SER A 101 -41.86 1.98 0.82
N SER A 102 -40.56 2.27 0.80
CA SER A 102 -39.72 2.07 -0.38
C SER A 102 -39.11 0.67 -0.33
N SER A 103 -39.18 -0.02 -1.45
CA SER A 103 -38.80 -1.41 -1.65
C SER A 103 -37.35 -1.67 -1.27
N SER A 104 -37.14 -2.35 -0.14
CA SER A 104 -35.84 -2.88 0.25
C SER A 104 -35.45 -4.01 -0.68
N VAL A 105 -34.37 -3.83 -1.44
CA VAL A 105 -33.63 -4.95 -2.04
C VAL A 105 -33.06 -5.75 -0.85
N SER A 106 -33.54 -6.97 -0.66
CA SER A 106 -33.02 -7.88 0.36
C SER A 106 -31.52 -8.12 0.11
N PRO A 107 -30.63 -7.93 1.10
CA PRO A 107 -29.29 -8.46 1.01
C PRO A 107 -29.40 -9.98 1.04
N THR A 108 -28.86 -10.62 0.00
CA THR A 108 -28.64 -12.07 -0.03
C THR A 108 -27.88 -12.49 1.24
N PRO A 109 -28.27 -13.56 1.96
CA PRO A 109 -27.52 -14.01 3.12
C PRO A 109 -26.13 -14.46 2.64
N ARG A 110 -25.10 -13.72 3.06
CA ARG A 110 -23.71 -14.06 2.82
C ARG A 110 -23.39 -15.32 3.64
N PRO A 111 -22.63 -16.30 3.12
CA PRO A 111 -22.23 -17.47 3.90
C PRO A 111 -21.43 -16.96 5.11
N THR A 112 -21.95 -17.17 6.31
CA THR A 112 -21.22 -16.91 7.54
C THR A 112 -20.17 -17.99 7.72
N GLY A 113 -18.97 -17.77 7.18
CA GLY A 113 -17.78 -18.46 7.68
C GLY A 113 -17.70 -18.14 9.17
N SER A 114 -17.77 -19.15 10.03
CA SER A 114 -17.83 -19.04 11.48
C SER A 114 -16.49 -18.63 12.12
N GLY A 115 -15.65 -17.88 11.41
CA GLY A 115 -14.35 -17.43 11.90
C GLY A 115 -14.49 -16.36 12.98
N SER A 116 -13.63 -16.41 13.99
CA SER A 116 -13.53 -15.33 14.99
C SER A 116 -12.64 -14.21 14.45
N PHE A 117 -12.85 -12.97 14.93
CA PHE A 117 -11.92 -11.88 14.66
C PHE A 117 -10.51 -12.24 15.14
N ALA A 118 -9.50 -11.95 14.31
CA ALA A 118 -8.11 -12.08 14.72
C ALA A 118 -7.80 -11.05 15.82
N LYS A 119 -6.91 -11.42 16.75
CA LYS A 119 -6.54 -10.56 17.88
C LYS A 119 -5.11 -10.81 18.33
N ALA A 120 -4.53 -9.83 19.01
CA ALA A 120 -3.33 -10.04 19.82
C ALA A 120 -3.71 -10.87 21.06
N ASP A 121 -2.88 -11.86 21.39
CA ASP A 121 -2.99 -12.68 22.58
C ASP A 121 -1.61 -12.78 23.26
N GLY A 122 -1.38 -11.89 24.21
CA GLY A 122 -0.05 -11.64 24.76
C GLY A 122 0.91 -11.14 23.68
N LEU A 123 2.00 -11.88 23.45
CA LEU A 123 3.00 -11.57 22.42
C LEU A 123 2.78 -12.34 21.12
N GLN A 124 1.67 -13.08 20.98
CA GLN A 124 1.33 -13.83 19.78
C GLN A 124 0.02 -13.31 19.16
N PHE A 125 -0.37 -13.88 18.02
CA PHE A 125 -1.68 -13.66 17.43
C PHE A 125 -2.57 -14.88 17.66
N SER A 126 -3.88 -14.64 17.77
CA SER A 126 -4.93 -15.65 17.75
C SER A 126 -5.72 -15.53 16.46
N ILE A 127 -5.63 -16.54 15.58
CA ILE A 127 -6.44 -16.64 14.36
C ILE A 127 -7.37 -17.85 14.50
N ASP A 128 -8.69 -17.60 14.40
CA ASP A 128 -9.73 -18.64 14.47
C ASP A 128 -9.62 -19.58 15.69
N GLY A 129 -9.19 -19.02 16.83
CA GLY A 129 -9.05 -19.72 18.11
C GLY A 129 -7.69 -20.36 18.37
N GLU A 130 -6.75 -20.30 17.42
CA GLU A 130 -5.39 -20.80 17.60
C GLU A 130 -4.41 -19.66 17.90
N THR A 131 -3.81 -19.67 19.09
CA THR A 131 -2.75 -18.72 19.48
C THR A 131 -1.38 -19.33 19.22
N LYS A 132 -0.69 -18.85 18.18
CA LYS A 132 0.63 -19.34 17.76
C LYS A 132 1.34 -18.34 16.83
N TYR A 133 2.50 -18.73 16.34
CA TYR A 133 3.17 -18.06 15.23
C TYR A 133 2.43 -18.30 13.91
N PHE A 134 2.31 -17.28 13.06
CA PHE A 134 1.73 -17.41 11.72
C PHE A 134 2.68 -16.92 10.64
N ALA A 135 2.69 -17.59 9.48
CA ALA A 135 3.34 -17.08 8.28
C ALA A 135 2.29 -16.55 7.30
N GLY A 136 2.71 -15.56 6.52
CA GLY A 136 1.89 -14.91 5.51
C GLY A 136 2.71 -14.38 4.34
N THR A 137 2.10 -13.51 3.54
CA THR A 137 2.77 -12.87 2.39
C THR A 137 2.09 -11.56 2.01
N ASN A 138 2.71 -10.82 1.10
CA ASN A 138 2.20 -9.58 0.51
C ASN A 138 1.75 -9.83 -0.94
N ALA A 139 0.60 -9.28 -1.34
CA ALA A 139 0.14 -9.27 -2.73
C ALA A 139 -0.59 -7.95 -3.05
N TYR A 140 0.18 -6.85 -3.12
CA TYR A 140 -0.37 -5.50 -3.30
C TYR A 140 -1.30 -5.36 -4.51
N TRP A 141 -1.00 -6.11 -5.57
CA TRP A 141 -1.64 -6.05 -6.87
C TRP A 141 -2.98 -6.79 -6.92
N LEU A 142 -3.30 -7.60 -5.90
CA LEU A 142 -4.45 -8.50 -5.91
C LEU A 142 -5.80 -7.75 -5.99
N PRO A 143 -6.06 -6.67 -5.21
CA PRO A 143 -7.31 -5.93 -5.29
C PRO A 143 -7.52 -5.19 -6.60
N PHE A 144 -6.55 -5.19 -7.52
CA PHE A 144 -6.63 -4.49 -8.80
C PHE A 144 -6.88 -5.43 -9.97
N GLN A 145 -6.96 -6.74 -9.72
CA GLN A 145 -7.30 -7.73 -10.74
C GLN A 145 -8.78 -7.66 -11.07
N MET A 146 -9.14 -7.64 -12.36
CA MET A 146 -10.53 -7.68 -12.83
C MET A 146 -11.08 -9.10 -13.00
N ASN A 147 -10.21 -10.10 -13.10
CA ASN A 147 -10.60 -11.50 -13.23
C ASN A 147 -10.69 -12.16 -11.84
N ASN A 148 -11.89 -12.59 -11.48
CA ASN A 148 -12.15 -13.25 -10.21
C ASN A 148 -11.41 -14.60 -10.07
N ALA A 149 -11.25 -15.35 -11.17
CA ALA A 149 -10.55 -16.63 -11.14
C ALA A 149 -9.07 -16.47 -10.79
N ASP A 150 -8.45 -15.35 -11.21
CA ASP A 150 -7.07 -15.05 -10.83
C ASP A 150 -6.95 -14.74 -9.33
N ILE A 151 -7.97 -14.08 -8.75
CA ILE A 151 -8.03 -13.81 -7.30
C ILE A 151 -8.24 -15.11 -6.53
N ASP A 152 -9.20 -15.94 -6.93
CA ASP A 152 -9.51 -17.22 -6.29
C ASP A 152 -8.28 -18.13 -6.28
N ALA A 153 -7.53 -18.20 -7.38
CA ALA A 153 -6.31 -18.99 -7.48
C ALA A 153 -5.24 -18.58 -6.46
N VAL A 154 -5.13 -17.29 -6.11
CA VAL A 154 -4.21 -16.86 -5.02
C VAL A 154 -4.63 -17.52 -3.72
N PHE A 155 -5.92 -17.42 -3.37
CA PHE A 155 -6.41 -17.95 -2.10
C PHE A 155 -6.35 -19.49 -2.05
N ASP A 156 -6.57 -20.18 -3.17
CA ASP A 156 -6.34 -21.62 -3.29
C ASP A 156 -4.87 -21.98 -2.97
N HIS A 157 -3.90 -21.24 -3.51
CA HIS A 157 -2.48 -21.47 -3.26
C HIS A 157 -2.06 -21.15 -1.82
N LEU A 158 -2.59 -20.08 -1.23
CA LEU A 158 -2.32 -19.73 0.17
C LEU A 158 -2.86 -20.79 1.13
N GLU A 159 -4.09 -21.26 0.89
CA GLU A 159 -4.70 -22.36 1.65
C GLU A 159 -3.89 -23.65 1.50
N GLN A 160 -3.50 -24.01 0.27
CA GLN A 160 -2.66 -25.18 -0.01
C GLN A 160 -1.32 -25.14 0.74
N THR A 161 -0.75 -23.94 0.88
CA THR A 161 0.55 -23.74 1.53
C THR A 161 0.44 -23.62 3.05
N GLY A 162 -0.74 -23.25 3.56
CA GLY A 162 -0.99 -22.98 4.98
C GLY A 162 -0.65 -21.56 5.41
N LEU A 163 -0.43 -20.63 4.47
CA LEU A 163 -0.25 -19.21 4.77
C LEU A 163 -1.58 -18.62 5.24
N LYS A 164 -1.59 -17.97 6.41
CA LYS A 164 -2.83 -17.51 7.07
C LYS A 164 -3.07 -16.01 7.00
N ILE A 165 -2.04 -15.24 6.69
CA ILE A 165 -2.12 -13.78 6.63
C ILE A 165 -1.72 -13.32 5.22
N LEU A 166 -2.52 -12.44 4.62
CA LEU A 166 -2.22 -11.81 3.35
C LEU A 166 -2.38 -10.29 3.47
N ARG A 167 -1.33 -9.54 3.17
CA ARG A 167 -1.39 -8.08 3.11
C ARG A 167 -1.70 -7.60 1.70
N VAL A 168 -2.75 -6.77 1.54
CA VAL A 168 -3.28 -6.30 0.25
C VAL A 168 -3.63 -4.82 0.30
N TRP A 169 -3.50 -4.10 -0.81
CA TRP A 169 -3.52 -2.64 -0.77
C TRP A 169 -4.98 -2.18 -0.72
N GLY A 170 -5.33 -1.50 0.37
CA GLY A 170 -6.64 -0.92 0.58
C GLY A 170 -6.83 0.43 -0.11
N PHE A 171 -5.86 0.88 -0.90
CA PHE A 171 -5.82 2.17 -1.58
C PHE A 171 -5.48 2.01 -3.06
N ASN A 172 -5.95 2.97 -3.86
CA ASN A 172 -5.58 3.17 -5.25
C ASN A 172 -6.04 4.58 -5.64
N ASP A 173 -5.16 5.55 -5.40
CA ASP A 173 -5.45 6.97 -5.50
C ASP A 173 -4.99 7.52 -6.85
N VAL A 174 -5.83 8.32 -7.49
CA VAL A 174 -5.53 8.93 -8.80
C VAL A 174 -5.90 10.42 -8.79
N ASN A 175 -5.21 11.24 -9.59
CA ASN A 175 -5.59 12.65 -9.78
C ASN A 175 -6.45 12.89 -11.03
N THR A 176 -6.51 11.90 -11.92
CA THR A 176 -7.36 11.90 -13.12
C THR A 176 -8.02 10.54 -13.25
N ALA A 177 -9.27 10.50 -13.69
CA ALA A 177 -9.96 9.24 -13.91
C ALA A 177 -9.21 8.46 -15.01
N PRO A 178 -8.81 7.20 -14.76
CA PRO A 178 -8.08 6.42 -15.74
C PRO A 178 -9.00 5.97 -16.88
N SER A 179 -8.43 5.31 -17.89
CA SER A 179 -9.21 4.69 -18.97
C SER A 179 -10.26 3.71 -18.43
N PRO A 180 -11.44 3.60 -19.06
CA PRO A 180 -12.47 2.66 -18.63
C PRO A 180 -11.94 1.23 -18.48
N GLY A 181 -12.24 0.59 -17.35
CA GLY A 181 -11.78 -0.76 -17.04
C GLY A 181 -10.46 -0.82 -16.25
N THR A 182 -9.78 0.31 -16.04
CA THR A 182 -8.65 0.41 -15.11
C THR A 182 -9.17 0.63 -13.69
N VAL A 183 -8.69 -0.19 -12.74
CA VAL A 183 -9.11 -0.10 -11.34
C VAL A 183 -8.54 1.16 -10.68
N TYR A 184 -9.39 1.91 -9.98
CA TYR A 184 -9.00 2.99 -9.05
C TYR A 184 -10.02 3.06 -7.91
N PHE A 185 -9.58 3.41 -6.71
CA PHE A 185 -10.46 3.45 -5.53
C PHE A 185 -10.86 4.87 -5.14
N GLN A 186 -10.00 5.85 -5.38
CA GLN A 186 -10.29 7.24 -5.06
C GLN A 186 -9.67 8.21 -6.07
N LEU A 187 -10.48 9.16 -6.53
CA LEU A 187 -10.06 10.23 -7.43
C LEU A 187 -9.97 11.55 -6.66
N HIS A 188 -8.80 12.17 -6.66
CA HIS A 188 -8.52 13.50 -6.12
C HIS A 188 -8.48 14.55 -7.25
N ASP A 189 -9.62 15.19 -7.52
CA ASP A 189 -9.78 16.18 -8.58
C ASP A 189 -9.28 17.55 -8.12
N LYS A 190 -8.08 17.93 -8.57
CA LYS A 190 -7.46 19.23 -8.26
C LYS A 190 -8.28 20.42 -8.76
N ALA A 191 -8.88 20.32 -9.94
CA ALA A 191 -9.63 21.42 -10.54
C ALA A 191 -10.89 21.74 -9.73
N LYS A 192 -11.52 20.71 -9.15
CA LYS A 192 -12.70 20.86 -8.28
C LYS A 192 -12.36 21.00 -6.81
N GLY A 193 -11.15 20.63 -6.37
CA GLY A 193 -10.78 20.57 -4.96
C GLY A 193 -11.57 19.51 -4.18
N THR A 194 -11.97 18.42 -4.84
CA THR A 194 -12.84 17.38 -4.28
C THR A 194 -12.26 15.99 -4.50
N SER A 195 -12.57 15.07 -3.59
CA SER A 195 -12.26 13.65 -3.77
C SER A 195 -13.53 12.84 -3.94
N THR A 196 -13.50 11.83 -4.81
CA THR A 196 -14.61 10.89 -5.04
C THR A 196 -14.12 9.47 -4.84
N ILE A 197 -14.85 8.68 -4.06
CA ILE A 197 -14.54 7.27 -3.79
C ILE A 197 -15.30 6.42 -4.82
N ASN A 198 -14.59 5.59 -5.56
CA ASN A 198 -15.18 4.68 -6.54
C ASN A 198 -15.69 3.41 -5.85
N THR A 199 -17.00 3.30 -5.67
CA THR A 199 -17.66 2.09 -5.15
C THR A 199 -18.20 1.18 -6.26
N GLY A 200 -17.80 1.43 -7.52
CA GLY A 200 -18.22 0.70 -8.70
C GLY A 200 -17.42 -0.59 -8.94
N LYS A 201 -17.70 -1.22 -10.08
CA LYS A 201 -17.13 -2.52 -10.49
C LYS A 201 -15.61 -2.51 -10.68
N ASP A 202 -15.05 -1.36 -11.04
CA ASP A 202 -13.63 -1.08 -11.22
C ASP A 202 -13.08 -0.22 -10.06
N GLY A 203 -13.79 -0.24 -8.92
CA GLY A 203 -13.37 0.40 -7.68
C GLY A 203 -13.38 -0.59 -6.53
N LEU A 204 -13.92 -0.17 -5.38
CA LEU A 204 -13.93 -0.96 -4.15
C LEU A 204 -14.65 -2.32 -4.27
N GLN A 205 -15.44 -2.58 -5.32
CA GLN A 205 -15.97 -3.93 -5.57
C GLN A 205 -14.89 -4.96 -5.87
N ARG A 206 -13.70 -4.54 -6.31
CA ARG A 206 -12.57 -5.45 -6.47
C ARG A 206 -11.99 -5.86 -5.12
N LEU A 207 -11.87 -4.92 -4.19
CA LEU A 207 -11.51 -5.21 -2.79
C LEU A 207 -12.60 -6.04 -2.08
N ASP A 208 -13.89 -5.81 -2.36
CA ASP A 208 -14.98 -6.66 -1.84
C ASP A 208 -14.78 -8.13 -2.20
N TYR A 209 -14.37 -8.41 -3.46
CA TYR A 209 -14.15 -9.76 -3.93
C TYR A 209 -12.96 -10.41 -3.21
N VAL A 210 -11.86 -9.68 -3.01
CA VAL A 210 -10.71 -10.15 -2.24
C VAL A 210 -11.11 -10.49 -0.81
N VAL A 211 -11.89 -9.65 -0.13
CA VAL A 211 -12.40 -9.93 1.23
C VAL A 211 -13.30 -11.17 1.24
N ALA A 212 -14.19 -11.32 0.25
CA ALA A 212 -15.05 -12.50 0.15
C ALA A 212 -14.28 -13.80 -0.11
N ALA A 213 -13.24 -13.74 -0.95
CA ALA A 213 -12.36 -14.89 -1.17
C ALA A 213 -11.56 -15.22 0.10
N ALA A 214 -11.01 -14.23 0.79
CA ALA A 214 -10.33 -14.43 2.07
C ALA A 214 -11.21 -15.13 3.12
N GLU A 215 -12.48 -14.73 3.24
CA GLU A 215 -13.46 -15.39 4.12
C GLU A 215 -13.69 -16.86 3.74
N LYS A 216 -13.83 -17.14 2.45
CA LYS A 216 -14.06 -18.49 1.94
C LYS A 216 -12.89 -19.43 2.24
N HIS A 217 -11.67 -18.91 2.21
CA HIS A 217 -10.43 -19.68 2.35
C HIS A 217 -9.81 -19.61 3.76
N GLY A 218 -10.44 -18.90 4.70
CA GLY A 218 -9.92 -18.76 6.06
C GLY A 218 -8.56 -18.06 6.13
N VAL A 219 -8.34 -17.09 5.24
CA VAL A 219 -7.16 -16.22 5.21
C VAL A 219 -7.53 -14.86 5.81
N LYS A 220 -6.62 -14.25 6.58
CA LYS A 220 -6.84 -12.96 7.23
C LYS A 220 -6.07 -11.85 6.50
N LEU A 221 -6.71 -10.69 6.31
CA LEU A 221 -6.22 -9.59 5.50
C LEU A 221 -5.68 -8.43 6.33
N ILE A 222 -4.49 -7.96 5.99
CA ILE A 222 -3.98 -6.65 6.42
C ILE A 222 -4.25 -5.66 5.29
N ILE A 223 -4.84 -4.51 5.63
CA ILE A 223 -5.30 -3.52 4.66
C ILE A 223 -4.82 -2.11 5.04
N PRO A 224 -3.71 -1.61 4.46
CA PRO A 224 -3.32 -0.20 4.56
C PRO A 224 -4.27 0.73 3.80
N PHE A 225 -4.44 1.95 4.31
CA PHE A 225 -5.37 2.94 3.74
C PHE A 225 -4.74 3.97 2.80
N VAL A 226 -3.40 4.09 2.76
CA VAL A 226 -2.67 5.05 1.92
C VAL A 226 -1.22 4.60 1.75
N ASN A 227 -0.55 5.08 0.69
CA ASN A 227 0.88 4.87 0.48
C ASN A 227 1.71 6.11 0.85
N SER A 228 2.88 5.91 1.45
CA SER A 228 3.91 6.95 1.58
C SER A 228 4.60 7.24 0.24
N TRP A 229 4.77 6.20 -0.58
CA TRP A 229 5.33 6.26 -1.93
C TRP A 229 4.31 6.74 -2.97
N ASP A 230 4.78 6.97 -4.20
CA ASP A 230 3.95 7.51 -5.28
C ASP A 230 3.20 6.42 -6.06
N ASP A 231 3.56 5.15 -5.87
CA ASP A 231 2.87 4.01 -6.47
C ASP A 231 1.41 3.98 -6.01
N TYR A 232 0.50 3.94 -6.97
CA TYR A 232 -0.94 4.05 -6.76
C TYR A 232 -1.34 5.35 -6.04
N GLY A 233 -0.59 6.43 -6.30
CA GLY A 233 -0.90 7.80 -5.92
C GLY A 233 -0.28 8.23 -4.59
N GLY A 234 -0.66 7.54 -3.51
CA GLY A 234 -0.15 7.79 -2.15
C GLY A 234 -0.30 9.24 -1.69
N PHE A 235 0.57 9.67 -0.75
CA PHE A 235 0.56 11.03 -0.22
C PHE A 235 0.62 12.10 -1.32
N ASN A 236 1.33 11.82 -2.42
CA ASN A 236 1.49 12.79 -3.51
C ASN A 236 0.18 13.06 -4.26
N ALA A 237 -0.73 12.08 -4.37
CA ALA A 237 -2.04 12.31 -4.97
C ALA A 237 -2.89 13.30 -4.16
N TYR A 238 -2.81 13.24 -2.82
CA TYR A 238 -3.46 14.20 -1.92
C TYR A 238 -2.79 15.58 -2.02
N VAL A 239 -1.46 15.64 -1.96
CA VAL A 239 -0.69 16.89 -2.06
C VAL A 239 -0.94 17.59 -3.40
N THR A 240 -1.03 16.83 -4.49
CA THR A 240 -1.33 17.37 -5.83
C THR A 240 -2.69 18.08 -5.87
N ALA A 241 -3.70 17.52 -5.20
CA ALA A 241 -5.05 18.06 -5.19
C ALA A 241 -5.26 19.19 -4.17
N TYR A 242 -4.57 19.16 -3.02
CA TYR A 242 -4.85 20.03 -1.87
C TYR A 242 -3.69 20.96 -1.48
N GLY A 243 -2.53 20.83 -2.11
CA GLY A 243 -1.33 21.60 -1.81
C GLY A 243 -0.54 21.07 -0.60
N GLY A 244 0.58 21.74 -0.31
CA GLY A 244 1.53 21.35 0.73
C GLY A 244 2.64 20.44 0.20
N SER A 245 3.19 19.63 1.09
CA SER A 245 4.27 18.67 0.86
C SER A 245 3.96 17.34 1.56
N LYS A 246 4.73 16.28 1.27
CA LYS A 246 4.55 14.98 1.94
C LYS A 246 4.73 15.07 3.46
N THR A 247 5.60 15.94 3.96
CA THR A 247 5.77 16.15 5.41
C THR A 247 4.60 16.93 6.02
N GLU A 248 4.01 17.87 5.29
CA GLU A 248 2.80 18.59 5.71
C GLU A 248 1.52 17.76 5.55
N TRP A 249 1.55 16.65 4.81
CA TRP A 249 0.41 15.75 4.61
C TRP A 249 -0.21 15.32 5.94
N PHE A 250 0.61 14.98 6.93
CA PHE A 250 0.20 14.51 8.26
C PHE A 250 -0.60 15.53 9.07
N THR A 251 -0.38 16.82 8.86
CA THR A 251 -0.97 17.91 9.65
C THR A 251 -1.94 18.77 8.86
N ASN A 252 -2.00 18.61 7.53
CA ASN A 252 -2.94 19.33 6.68
C ASN A 252 -4.38 18.86 6.94
N GLU A 253 -5.20 19.70 7.58
CA GLU A 253 -6.57 19.39 7.99
C GLU A 253 -7.47 18.93 6.83
N LYS A 254 -7.30 19.53 5.63
CA LYS A 254 -8.11 19.17 4.47
C LYS A 254 -7.75 17.78 3.96
N ILE A 255 -6.46 17.48 3.86
CA ILE A 255 -5.96 16.15 3.48
C ILE A 255 -6.42 15.10 4.48
N GLN A 256 -6.23 15.36 5.78
CA GLN A 256 -6.61 14.41 6.83
C GLN A 256 -8.12 14.17 6.86
N SER A 257 -8.95 15.19 6.60
CA SER A 257 -10.40 15.01 6.47
C SER A 257 -10.80 14.09 5.30
N VAL A 258 -10.12 14.20 4.15
CA VAL A 258 -10.35 13.34 2.98
C VAL A 258 -9.89 11.91 3.27
N TYR A 259 -8.70 11.75 3.83
CA TYR A 259 -8.15 10.45 4.22
C TYR A 259 -9.05 9.73 5.25
N GLN A 260 -9.54 10.43 6.29
CA GLN A 260 -10.50 9.88 7.25
C GLN A 260 -11.85 9.53 6.63
N ALA A 261 -12.29 10.24 5.58
CA ALA A 261 -13.48 9.87 4.83
C ALA A 261 -13.26 8.56 4.04
N TYR A 262 -12.07 8.37 3.47
CA TYR A 262 -11.68 7.13 2.80
C TYR A 262 -11.58 5.95 3.76
N ILE A 263 -10.90 6.11 4.91
CA ILE A 263 -10.86 5.12 6.00
C ILE A 263 -12.29 4.69 6.35
N LYS A 264 -13.18 5.65 6.61
CA LYS A 264 -14.57 5.34 6.96
C LYS A 264 -15.28 4.55 5.87
N ALA A 265 -15.07 4.90 4.61
CA ALA A 265 -15.67 4.20 3.49
C ALA A 265 -15.19 2.75 3.41
N VAL A 266 -13.91 2.47 3.64
CA VAL A 266 -13.35 1.11 3.61
C VAL A 266 -13.75 0.31 4.86
N VAL A 267 -13.50 0.84 6.06
CA VAL A 267 -13.80 0.17 7.34
C VAL A 267 -15.29 -0.17 7.45
N SER A 268 -16.19 0.74 7.06
CA SER A 268 -17.64 0.48 7.15
C SER A 268 -18.11 -0.70 6.30
N ARG A 269 -17.35 -1.09 5.25
CA ARG A 269 -17.69 -2.24 4.40
C ARG A 269 -17.39 -3.57 5.08
N TYR A 270 -16.30 -3.61 5.85
CA TYR A 270 -15.71 -4.89 6.29
C TYR A 270 -15.56 -5.03 7.81
N ARG A 271 -15.98 -4.05 8.63
CA ARG A 271 -15.90 -4.11 10.11
C ARG A 271 -16.58 -5.32 10.77
N ASN A 272 -17.41 -6.05 10.03
CA ASN A 272 -18.08 -7.28 10.49
C ASN A 272 -17.50 -8.54 9.84
N SER A 273 -16.52 -8.41 8.94
CA SER A 273 -15.88 -9.54 8.26
C SER A 273 -14.83 -10.15 9.17
N PRO A 274 -14.89 -11.46 9.48
CA PRO A 274 -13.84 -12.11 10.25
C PRO A 274 -12.55 -12.33 9.46
N ALA A 275 -12.52 -11.97 8.16
CA ALA A 275 -11.33 -12.08 7.32
C ALA A 275 -10.41 -10.86 7.42
N ILE A 276 -10.74 -9.82 8.19
CA ILE A 276 -9.79 -8.74 8.44
C ILE A 276 -8.88 -9.17 9.61
N PHE A 277 -7.56 -9.17 9.36
CA PHE A 277 -6.54 -9.32 10.39
C PHE A 277 -6.36 -8.00 11.14
N ALA A 278 -6.06 -6.94 10.39
CA ALA A 278 -5.82 -5.62 10.93
C ALA A 278 -6.07 -4.52 9.89
N TRP A 279 -6.48 -3.36 10.40
CA TRP A 279 -6.40 -2.09 9.68
C TRP A 279 -5.02 -1.50 9.83
N GLU A 280 -4.43 -1.03 8.74
CA GLU A 280 -3.10 -0.41 8.78
C GLU A 280 -3.19 1.06 8.36
N LEU A 281 -2.55 1.94 9.12
CA LEU A 281 -2.69 3.39 8.88
C LEU A 281 -2.21 3.74 7.46
N GLY A 282 -1.06 3.23 7.06
CA GLY A 282 -0.59 3.33 5.69
C GLY A 282 0.65 2.49 5.47
N ASN A 283 0.99 2.28 4.20
CA ASN A 283 2.21 1.60 3.81
C ASN A 283 3.43 2.54 3.99
N GLU A 284 4.35 2.13 4.87
CA GLU A 284 5.65 2.75 5.13
C GLU A 284 5.60 4.28 5.38
N PRO A 285 4.74 4.79 6.27
CA PRO A 285 4.62 6.22 6.51
C PRO A 285 5.96 6.81 6.97
N ARG A 286 6.50 7.74 6.17
CA ARG A 286 7.71 8.51 6.49
C ARG A 286 7.44 10.00 6.48
N CYS A 287 8.11 10.72 7.38
CA CYS A 287 8.15 12.18 7.45
C CYS A 287 9.62 12.59 7.51
N ASN A 288 10.29 12.58 6.35
CA ASN A 288 11.72 12.80 6.25
C ASN A 288 12.13 14.14 6.88
N GLY A 289 13.06 14.08 7.85
CA GLY A 289 13.56 15.24 8.59
C GLY A 289 12.59 15.83 9.63
N CYS A 290 11.40 15.25 9.83
CA CYS A 290 10.45 15.71 10.83
C CYS A 290 10.84 15.27 12.24
N SER A 291 10.30 15.96 13.26
CA SER A 291 10.25 15.37 14.61
C SER A 291 9.40 14.10 14.59
N PRO A 292 9.78 13.02 15.30
CA PRO A 292 8.93 11.85 15.50
C PRO A 292 7.54 12.15 16.10
N ASP A 293 7.38 13.31 16.74
CA ASP A 293 6.07 13.78 17.23
C ASP A 293 5.03 13.94 16.11
N VAL A 294 5.44 14.20 14.87
CA VAL A 294 4.51 14.40 13.75
C VAL A 294 3.81 13.10 13.41
N ILE A 295 4.57 12.02 13.18
CA ILE A 295 4.01 10.70 12.90
C ILE A 295 3.27 10.18 14.13
N HIS A 296 3.86 10.27 15.33
CA HIS A 296 3.22 9.81 16.55
C HIS A 296 1.85 10.48 16.81
N GLY A 297 1.78 11.80 16.62
CA GLY A 297 0.54 12.57 16.78
C GLY A 297 -0.52 12.24 15.73
N TRP A 298 -0.11 12.02 14.48
CA TRP A 298 -0.99 11.53 13.42
C TRP A 298 -1.49 10.11 13.72
N ALA A 299 -0.59 9.19 14.05
CA ALA A 299 -0.91 7.79 14.32
C ALA A 299 -1.86 7.66 15.50
N THR A 300 -1.65 8.43 16.57
CA THR A 300 -2.55 8.48 17.74
C THR A 300 -3.98 8.88 17.34
N LYS A 301 -4.13 9.92 16.51
CA LYS A 301 -5.46 10.40 16.08
C LYS A 301 -6.13 9.42 15.12
N THR A 302 -5.37 8.88 14.16
CA THR A 302 -5.91 8.01 13.11
C THR A 302 -6.29 6.63 13.67
N SER A 303 -5.46 6.03 14.51
CA SER A 303 -5.79 4.75 15.16
C SER A 303 -7.03 4.85 16.06
N ALA A 304 -7.12 5.89 16.89
CA ALA A 304 -8.31 6.17 17.70
C ALA A 304 -9.57 6.36 16.85
N TYR A 305 -9.45 7.06 15.70
CA TYR A 305 -10.55 7.20 14.76
C TYR A 305 -11.00 5.86 14.17
N ILE A 306 -10.06 5.00 13.74
CA ILE A 306 -10.39 3.66 13.25
C ILE A 306 -11.09 2.83 14.33
N LYS A 307 -10.56 2.80 15.57
CA LYS A 307 -11.18 2.10 16.70
C LYS A 307 -12.59 2.61 17.02
N SER A 308 -12.87 3.90 16.79
CA SER A 308 -14.23 4.46 16.92
C SER A 308 -15.22 3.96 15.87
N LEU A 309 -14.73 3.55 14.69
CA LEU A 309 -15.54 2.99 13.60
C LEU A 309 -15.69 1.47 13.73
N ASP A 310 -14.67 0.82 14.28
CA ASP A 310 -14.52 -0.62 14.37
C ASP A 310 -13.73 -1.02 15.64
N PRO A 311 -14.44 -1.41 16.71
CA PRO A 311 -13.80 -1.86 17.94
C PRO A 311 -13.37 -3.35 17.90
N ASN A 312 -13.65 -4.08 16.82
CA ASN A 312 -13.43 -5.52 16.76
C ASN A 312 -12.03 -5.89 16.25
N HIS A 313 -11.54 -5.15 15.25
CA HIS A 313 -10.30 -5.49 14.56
C HIS A 313 -9.07 -4.82 15.17
N MET A 314 -7.92 -5.46 14.96
CA MET A 314 -6.64 -4.86 15.31
C MET A 314 -6.32 -3.67 14.39
N VAL A 315 -5.48 -2.77 14.88
CA VAL A 315 -4.94 -1.63 14.16
C VAL A 315 -3.42 -1.62 14.32
N ALA A 316 -2.71 -1.43 13.22
CA ALA A 316 -1.26 -1.30 13.20
C ALA A 316 -0.82 -0.09 12.37
N MET A 317 0.44 0.27 12.50
CA MET A 317 1.00 1.44 11.82
C MET A 317 1.27 1.19 10.34
N GLY A 318 1.95 0.08 10.02
CA GLY A 318 2.47 -0.20 8.67
C GLY A 318 3.82 0.45 8.40
N ASP A 319 4.50 0.91 9.45
CA ASP A 319 5.84 1.49 9.33
C ASP A 319 6.91 0.40 9.29
N GLU A 320 8.06 0.78 8.75
CA GLU A 320 9.20 -0.13 8.52
C GLU A 320 9.95 -0.52 9.81
N GLY A 321 9.59 0.05 10.97
CA GLY A 321 10.30 -0.14 12.24
C GLY A 321 11.43 0.87 12.49
N MET A 322 11.54 1.92 11.66
CA MET A 322 12.63 2.89 11.79
C MET A 322 12.59 3.69 13.10
N GLY A 323 13.76 4.11 13.57
CA GLY A 323 13.90 4.87 14.81
C GLY A 323 13.75 4.01 16.05
N LEU A 324 14.74 3.17 16.33
CA LEU A 324 14.73 2.23 17.45
C LEU A 324 15.96 2.45 18.33
N THR A 325 15.80 2.55 19.65
CA THR A 325 16.95 2.71 20.56
C THR A 325 17.49 1.37 21.05
N ILE A 326 16.61 0.37 21.23
CA ILE A 326 16.97 -0.97 21.66
C ILE A 326 17.90 -1.62 20.63
N GLY A 327 19.11 -1.97 21.07
CA GLY A 327 20.11 -2.65 20.24
C GLY A 327 20.62 -1.82 19.06
N SER A 328 20.42 -0.50 19.08
CA SER A 328 20.87 0.42 18.04
C SER A 328 22.38 0.38 17.83
N ASP A 329 22.79 0.17 16.59
CA ASP A 329 24.16 0.32 16.11
C ASP A 329 24.43 1.70 15.49
N LYS A 330 23.45 2.62 15.58
CA LYS A 330 23.44 3.97 14.98
C LYS A 330 23.47 3.98 13.46
N SER A 331 23.20 2.86 12.79
CA SER A 331 22.94 2.85 11.35
C SER A 331 21.66 3.62 11.00
N TYR A 332 21.53 4.00 9.73
CA TYR A 332 20.40 4.81 9.24
C TYR A 332 19.01 4.25 9.65
N PRO A 333 18.71 2.95 9.52
CA PRO A 333 17.39 2.42 9.92
C PRO A 333 17.06 2.57 11.41
N TYR A 334 18.08 2.52 12.29
CA TYR A 334 17.87 2.76 13.73
C TYR A 334 17.72 4.25 14.08
N SER A 335 18.03 5.16 13.14
CA SER A 335 17.89 6.60 13.36
C SER A 335 16.45 7.07 13.19
N THR A 336 16.13 8.24 13.73
CA THR A 336 14.81 8.88 13.60
C THR A 336 14.71 9.80 12.38
N THR A 337 15.65 9.72 11.42
CA THR A 337 15.73 10.63 10.26
C THR A 337 14.47 10.58 9.38
N GLU A 338 13.79 9.43 9.33
CA GLU A 338 12.51 9.29 8.60
C GLU A 338 11.28 9.73 9.40
N GLY A 339 11.49 10.38 10.55
CA GLY A 339 10.42 10.91 11.38
C GLY A 339 9.63 9.84 12.14
N SER A 340 10.14 8.61 12.23
CA SER A 340 9.57 7.53 13.05
C SER A 340 10.40 7.31 14.32
N ASP A 341 9.72 6.83 15.35
CA ASP A 341 10.28 6.35 16.62
C ASP A 341 9.44 5.12 17.01
N PHE A 342 9.98 3.93 16.74
CA PHE A 342 9.28 2.66 16.86
C PHE A 342 8.73 2.43 18.26
N GLU A 343 9.53 2.66 19.30
CA GLU A 343 9.13 2.42 20.69
C GLU A 343 8.00 3.35 21.11
N LYS A 344 8.10 4.63 20.71
CA LYS A 344 7.09 5.65 20.99
C LYS A 344 5.78 5.39 20.25
N ASN A 345 5.87 4.98 18.99
CA ASN A 345 4.74 4.66 18.14
C ASN A 345 4.02 3.40 18.63
N LEU A 346 4.77 2.36 18.99
CA LEU A 346 4.23 1.13 19.56
C LEU A 346 3.52 1.35 20.90
N ALA A 347 3.91 2.39 21.66
CA ALA A 347 3.27 2.74 22.92
C ALA A 347 1.86 3.37 22.77
N ILE A 348 1.41 3.70 21.55
CA ILE A 348 0.06 4.23 21.30
C ILE A 348 -0.99 3.18 21.72
N PRO A 349 -1.99 3.52 22.58
CA PRO A 349 -2.95 2.52 23.09
C PRO A 349 -3.77 1.81 22.01
N ASP A 350 -4.14 2.54 20.95
CA ASP A 350 -4.98 2.03 19.86
C ASP A 350 -4.18 1.35 18.74
N ILE A 351 -2.87 1.16 18.92
CA ILE A 351 -2.02 0.31 18.07
C ILE A 351 -1.85 -1.04 18.78
N ASP A 352 -2.29 -2.14 18.19
CA ASP A 352 -2.34 -3.45 18.86
C ASP A 352 -1.03 -4.24 18.75
N PHE A 353 -0.23 -4.00 17.70
CA PHE A 353 1.05 -4.67 17.47
C PHE A 353 2.01 -3.77 16.67
N GLY A 354 3.31 -4.08 16.73
CA GLY A 354 4.34 -3.38 15.97
C GLY A 354 4.60 -4.04 14.62
N THR A 355 4.91 -3.24 13.61
CA THR A 355 5.32 -3.69 12.26
C THR A 355 6.80 -3.38 12.04
N LEU A 356 7.51 -4.26 11.35
CA LEU A 356 8.86 -3.98 10.87
C LEU A 356 9.04 -4.55 9.47
N HIS A 357 9.80 -3.85 8.65
CA HIS A 357 10.19 -4.29 7.31
C HIS A 357 11.70 -4.57 7.28
N LEU A 358 12.22 -5.19 6.21
CA LEU A 358 13.66 -5.38 6.04
C LEU A 358 14.09 -5.46 4.57
N TYR A 359 14.82 -4.43 4.14
CA TYR A 359 15.44 -4.34 2.81
C TYR A 359 16.88 -3.85 2.90
N THR A 360 17.78 -4.72 3.39
CA THR A 360 19.18 -4.36 3.71
C THR A 360 19.90 -3.61 2.57
N THR A 361 19.76 -4.09 1.33
CA THR A 361 20.41 -3.47 0.17
C THR A 361 19.87 -2.08 -0.11
N ASP A 362 18.55 -1.89 -0.03
CA ASP A 362 17.90 -0.60 -0.31
C ASP A 362 18.17 0.41 0.81
N TRP A 363 18.47 -0.05 2.03
CA TRP A 363 18.90 0.78 3.16
C TRP A 363 20.41 1.03 3.22
N GLY A 364 21.18 0.55 2.24
CA GLY A 364 22.64 0.70 2.18
C GLY A 364 23.41 -0.16 3.20
N ILE A 365 22.75 -1.15 3.80
CA ILE A 365 23.36 -2.13 4.69
C ILE A 365 24.06 -3.21 3.86
N LYS A 366 25.38 -3.34 4.03
CA LYS A 366 26.22 -4.24 3.21
C LYS A 366 26.22 -5.69 3.68
N ASP A 367 26.07 -5.91 4.98
CA ASP A 367 26.05 -7.24 5.58
C ASP A 367 24.62 -7.65 5.91
N ASN A 368 24.08 -8.62 5.18
CA ASN A 368 22.73 -9.12 5.39
C ASN A 368 22.54 -9.79 6.76
N ALA A 369 23.62 -10.23 7.41
CA ALA A 369 23.53 -10.77 8.77
C ALA A 369 23.00 -9.73 9.77
N TRP A 370 23.19 -8.43 9.49
CA TRP A 370 22.62 -7.31 10.25
C TRP A 370 21.10 -7.43 10.41
N GLY A 371 20.40 -7.94 9.40
CA GLY A 371 18.95 -8.12 9.42
C GLY A 371 18.45 -9.00 10.56
N ASN A 372 19.26 -9.96 11.04
CA ASN A 372 18.88 -10.78 12.20
C ASN A 372 18.82 -9.94 13.48
N GLY A 373 19.82 -9.07 13.69
CA GLY A 373 19.81 -8.14 14.81
C GLY A 373 18.64 -7.16 14.76
N TRP A 374 18.29 -6.68 13.56
CA TRP A 374 17.09 -5.87 13.32
C TRP A 374 15.82 -6.55 13.82
N VAL A 375 15.57 -7.80 13.37
CA VAL A 375 14.40 -8.58 13.79
C VAL A 375 14.40 -8.84 15.31
N GLU A 376 15.53 -9.27 15.88
CA GLU A 376 15.64 -9.53 17.32
C GLU A 376 15.40 -8.28 18.18
N ASN A 377 15.87 -7.12 17.74
CA ASN A 377 15.75 -5.89 18.50
C ASN A 377 14.33 -5.34 18.47
N HIS A 378 13.62 -5.48 17.36
CA HIS A 378 12.18 -5.17 17.31
C HIS A 378 11.37 -6.14 18.18
N ALA A 379 11.67 -7.44 18.14
CA ALA A 379 11.01 -8.40 19.03
C ALA A 379 11.21 -8.05 20.51
N LYS A 380 12.41 -7.57 20.89
CA LYS A 380 12.67 -7.06 22.27
C LYS A 380 11.84 -5.82 22.59
N ALA A 381 11.71 -4.87 21.67
CA ALA A 381 10.89 -3.67 21.84
C ALA A 381 9.40 -4.01 21.99
N CYS A 382 8.88 -4.91 21.14
CA CYS A 382 7.52 -5.44 21.23
C CYS A 382 7.25 -6.15 22.56
N LYS A 383 8.18 -7.02 22.98
CA LYS A 383 8.12 -7.65 24.29
C LYS A 383 8.10 -6.64 25.44
N ALA A 384 8.90 -5.57 25.37
CA ALA A 384 8.92 -4.51 26.37
C ALA A 384 7.61 -3.72 26.43
N ALA A 385 6.95 -3.52 25.29
CA ALA A 385 5.64 -2.90 25.19
C ALA A 385 4.47 -3.84 25.55
N GLY A 386 4.72 -5.15 25.69
CA GLY A 386 3.68 -6.15 25.92
C GLY A 386 2.76 -6.38 24.72
N LYS A 387 3.26 -6.14 23.51
CA LYS A 387 2.51 -6.27 22.25
C LYS A 387 3.23 -7.21 21.28
N PRO A 388 2.52 -7.92 20.39
CA PRO A 388 3.14 -8.72 19.35
C PRO A 388 3.96 -7.85 18.37
N CYS A 389 4.91 -8.48 17.68
CA CYS A 389 5.62 -7.91 16.53
C CYS A 389 5.26 -8.71 15.27
N LEU A 390 5.07 -8.00 14.17
CA LEU A 390 4.84 -8.54 12.83
C LEU A 390 6.01 -8.16 11.92
N PHE A 391 6.75 -9.15 11.44
CA PHE A 391 7.78 -8.94 10.42
C PHE A 391 7.11 -8.87 9.04
N GLU A 392 6.58 -7.70 8.72
CA GLU A 392 5.50 -7.49 7.75
C GLU A 392 5.97 -7.46 6.28
N GLU A 393 7.22 -7.08 6.04
CA GLU A 393 7.85 -7.20 4.74
C GLU A 393 9.33 -7.54 4.84
N TYR A 394 9.80 -8.43 3.96
CA TYR A 394 11.22 -8.67 3.77
C TYR A 394 11.48 -9.32 2.42
N GLY A 395 12.65 -9.06 1.86
CA GLY A 395 13.09 -9.73 0.64
C GLY A 395 14.52 -9.37 0.22
N MET A 396 15.07 -10.17 -0.68
CA MET A 396 16.35 -9.99 -1.35
C MET A 396 16.20 -10.16 -2.86
N LYS A 397 16.57 -9.11 -3.61
CA LYS A 397 16.49 -9.11 -5.08
C LYS A 397 17.23 -10.30 -5.68
N GLY A 398 16.49 -11.20 -6.33
CA GLY A 398 16.98 -12.38 -7.05
C GLY A 398 17.72 -13.41 -6.20
N LYS A 399 17.55 -13.42 -4.86
CA LYS A 399 18.28 -14.30 -3.94
C LYS A 399 17.44 -14.81 -2.76
N HIS A 400 16.31 -15.45 -3.06
CA HIS A 400 15.33 -15.88 -2.05
C HIS A 400 15.84 -16.99 -1.12
N CYS A 401 16.57 -17.99 -1.64
CA CYS A 401 17.11 -19.09 -0.82
C CYS A 401 18.44 -18.74 -0.11
N THR A 402 18.61 -17.52 0.41
CA THR A 402 19.89 -17.05 1.00
C THR A 402 19.76 -16.54 2.43
N ASP A 403 19.97 -15.24 2.68
CA ASP A 403 19.88 -14.66 4.02
C ASP A 403 18.43 -14.50 4.48
N GLU A 404 17.45 -14.43 3.57
CA GLU A 404 16.01 -14.50 3.90
C GLU A 404 15.69 -15.72 4.77
N LEU A 405 16.27 -16.88 4.46
CA LEU A 405 16.07 -18.11 5.24
C LEU A 405 16.62 -18.00 6.67
N LYS A 406 17.64 -17.17 6.88
CA LYS A 406 18.18 -16.90 8.23
C LYS A 406 17.26 -15.92 8.96
N TRP A 407 16.77 -14.88 8.28
CA TRP A 407 15.82 -13.93 8.85
C TRP A 407 14.52 -14.60 9.28
N GLN A 408 13.99 -15.55 8.50
CA GLN A 408 12.84 -16.38 8.85
C GLN A 408 13.08 -17.19 10.14
N LYS A 409 14.22 -17.86 10.25
CA LYS A 409 14.59 -18.61 11.47
C LYS A 409 14.73 -17.69 12.68
N THR A 410 15.29 -16.50 12.49
CA THR A 410 15.41 -15.48 13.53
C THR A 410 14.03 -14.98 13.94
N SER A 411 13.13 -14.69 13.01
CA SER A 411 11.75 -14.30 13.30
C SER A 411 11.06 -15.34 14.19
N LEU A 412 11.11 -16.61 13.78
CA LEU A 412 10.49 -17.72 14.50
C LEU A 412 11.05 -17.93 15.92
N SER A 413 12.33 -17.63 16.15
CA SER A 413 13.00 -17.86 17.44
C SER A 413 13.16 -16.63 18.34
N SER A 414 12.96 -15.42 17.81
CA SER A 414 13.19 -14.15 18.54
C SER A 414 12.01 -13.69 19.40
N GLY A 415 10.81 -14.25 19.16
CA GLY A 415 9.56 -13.83 19.81
C GLY A 415 8.68 -12.90 18.97
N THR A 416 9.01 -12.72 17.69
CA THR A 416 8.07 -12.20 16.69
C THR A 416 6.86 -13.14 16.57
N ALA A 417 5.68 -12.61 16.29
CA ALA A 417 4.42 -13.37 16.27
C ALA A 417 4.02 -13.85 14.87
N ALA A 418 4.52 -13.21 13.83
CA ALA A 418 4.30 -13.62 12.45
C ALA A 418 5.30 -12.95 11.51
N ASP A 419 5.47 -13.52 10.32
CA ASP A 419 6.26 -12.93 9.24
C ASP A 419 5.61 -13.08 7.86
N LEU A 420 5.79 -12.06 7.02
CA LEU A 420 5.20 -11.95 5.69
C LEU A 420 6.31 -11.57 4.71
N PHE A 421 6.69 -12.49 3.83
CA PHE A 421 7.66 -12.14 2.79
C PHE A 421 7.04 -11.17 1.78
N TRP A 422 7.88 -10.32 1.22
CA TRP A 422 7.59 -9.52 0.04
C TRP A 422 8.27 -10.20 -1.16
N GLN A 423 7.55 -10.69 -2.17
CA GLN A 423 6.09 -10.76 -2.28
C GLN A 423 5.62 -12.01 -3.02
N TYR A 424 4.34 -12.33 -2.89
CA TYR A 424 3.71 -13.44 -3.59
C TYR A 424 3.66 -13.20 -5.10
N GLY A 425 4.07 -14.22 -5.86
CA GLY A 425 3.96 -14.25 -7.32
C GLY A 425 3.16 -15.43 -7.85
N GLN A 426 2.47 -15.24 -8.97
CA GLN A 426 1.87 -16.33 -9.74
C GLN A 426 1.73 -16.01 -11.22
N LYS A 427 1.41 -17.02 -12.02
CA LYS A 427 0.94 -16.82 -13.39
C LYS A 427 -0.57 -16.56 -13.39
N LEU A 428 -0.95 -15.33 -13.72
CA LEU A 428 -2.31 -14.87 -13.95
C LEU A 428 -2.79 -15.23 -15.37
N SER A 429 -4.10 -15.10 -15.60
CA SER A 429 -4.68 -15.18 -16.95
C SER A 429 -4.12 -14.14 -17.92
N SER A 430 -3.62 -13.01 -17.41
CA SER A 430 -3.02 -11.90 -18.16
C SER A 430 -1.50 -11.99 -18.36
N GLY A 431 -0.83 -12.99 -17.76
CA GLY A 431 0.63 -13.10 -17.76
C GLY A 431 1.18 -13.36 -16.36
N GLN A 432 2.46 -13.10 -16.12
CA GLN A 432 2.97 -13.13 -14.74
C GLN A 432 2.36 -11.97 -13.94
N SER A 433 2.12 -12.20 -12.65
CA SER A 433 1.96 -11.11 -11.67
C SER A 433 3.19 -10.18 -11.68
N PRO A 434 3.11 -8.98 -11.08
CA PRO A 434 4.26 -8.08 -11.00
C PRO A 434 5.52 -8.77 -10.47
N ASP A 435 6.66 -8.40 -11.06
CA ASP A 435 7.99 -8.87 -10.68
C ASP A 435 8.90 -7.67 -10.45
N ASP A 436 9.25 -7.46 -9.19
CA ASP A 436 10.18 -6.43 -8.75
C ASP A 436 11.50 -7.02 -8.26
N GLN A 437 11.80 -8.26 -8.66
CA GLN A 437 12.95 -9.07 -8.25
C GLN A 437 12.89 -9.58 -6.81
N TYR A 438 11.91 -9.15 -6.00
CA TYR A 438 11.62 -9.74 -4.70
C TYR A 438 10.57 -10.85 -4.77
N THR A 439 9.92 -11.00 -5.93
CA THR A 439 8.75 -11.85 -6.09
C THR A 439 9.09 -13.34 -6.04
N ILE A 440 8.43 -14.07 -5.13
CA ILE A 440 8.56 -15.52 -4.99
C ILE A 440 7.34 -16.18 -5.63
N TYR A 441 7.54 -16.76 -6.81
CA TYR A 441 6.46 -17.36 -7.61
C TYR A 441 6.03 -18.73 -7.11
N PHE A 442 4.73 -18.91 -6.90
CA PHE A 442 4.14 -20.19 -6.53
C PHE A 442 4.58 -21.33 -7.47
N GLY A 443 4.95 -22.48 -6.88
CA GLY A 443 5.35 -23.69 -7.60
C GLY A 443 6.78 -23.68 -8.15
N THR A 444 7.59 -22.66 -7.86
CA THR A 444 9.01 -22.63 -8.24
C THR A 444 9.92 -23.24 -7.16
N ASP A 445 11.20 -23.42 -7.50
CA ASP A 445 12.22 -23.85 -6.52
C ASP A 445 12.40 -22.82 -5.40
N ASP A 446 12.29 -21.52 -5.71
CA ASP A 446 12.32 -20.46 -4.70
C ASP A 446 11.11 -20.54 -3.76
N TRP A 447 9.91 -20.83 -4.28
CA TRP A 447 8.74 -21.10 -3.43
C TRP A 447 8.97 -22.28 -2.49
N LYS A 448 9.56 -23.36 -2.99
CA LYS A 448 9.87 -24.52 -2.18
C LYS A 448 10.84 -24.15 -1.05
N CYS A 449 11.94 -23.48 -1.36
CA CYS A 449 12.98 -23.19 -0.38
C CYS A 449 12.58 -22.10 0.63
N ALA A 450 11.90 -21.04 0.18
CA ALA A 450 11.66 -19.85 0.98
C ALA A 450 10.27 -19.84 1.63
N VAL A 451 9.33 -20.64 1.11
CA VAL A 451 7.96 -20.70 1.64
C VAL A 451 7.66 -22.07 2.23
N MET A 452 7.76 -23.15 1.45
CA MET A 452 7.38 -24.49 1.95
C MET A 452 8.30 -24.96 3.10
N ASP A 453 9.62 -24.80 2.96
CA ASP A 453 10.56 -25.18 4.03
C ASP A 453 10.38 -24.32 5.30
N HIS A 454 9.96 -23.05 5.16
CA HIS A 454 9.61 -22.18 6.29
C HIS A 454 8.32 -22.65 6.98
N MET A 455 7.28 -22.95 6.20
CA MET A 455 6.03 -23.53 6.71
C MET A 455 6.27 -24.85 7.46
N ASP A 456 7.19 -25.68 6.99
CA ASP A 456 7.61 -26.90 7.67
C ASP A 456 8.28 -26.63 9.03
N ASN A 457 8.92 -25.48 9.21
CA ASN A 457 9.48 -25.06 10.50
C ASN A 457 8.40 -24.45 11.41
N VAL A 458 7.52 -23.60 10.86
CA VAL A 458 6.39 -22.99 11.57
C VAL A 458 5.42 -24.06 12.12
N ASN A 459 5.19 -25.14 11.37
CA ASN A 459 4.32 -26.22 11.83
C ASN A 459 4.96 -27.12 12.92
N LYS A 460 6.27 -26.99 13.17
CA LYS A 460 7.02 -27.75 14.19
C LYS A 460 7.30 -26.94 15.47
N SER A 461 7.26 -25.62 15.39
CA SER A 461 7.36 -24.69 16.53
C SER A 461 6.06 -24.62 17.29
#